data_AF-A0A5J5INI3-F1
#
_entry.id   AF-A0A5J5INI3-F1
#
_cell.length_a   1.000
_cell.length_b   1.000
_cell.length_c   1.000
_cell.angle_alpha   90.00
_cell.angle_beta   90.00
_cell.angle_gamma   90.00
#
_symmetry.space_group_name_H-M   'P 1'
#
loop_
_entity.id
_entity.type
_entity.pdbx_description
1 polymer ?
#
loop_
_entity_poly.entity_id
_entity_poly.type
_entity_poly.pdbx_seq_one_letter_code
_entity_poly.pdbx_strand_id
1 'polypeptide(L)'
;MNRRLTVLTLTAAAMLALSACSGDPNGGASGDGGSSDQTVAEACTQVNDVMTEATAGLQDIDPSDPAGAASALRTISDGMGDAAASVTNAEVSDILPDLQTAFSSAADTMEAVAGGETERAAELNDSISDVQTSFQRFTELCGTE
;
A
#
# COMPACT_ATOMS: atom_id res chain seq x y z
N MET A 1 -24.73 -10.79 -36.10
CA MET A 1 -23.39 -11.36 -35.85
C MET A 1 -23.19 -11.39 -34.34
N ASN A 2 -23.75 -12.36 -33.61
CA ASN A 2 -23.25 -13.71 -33.34
C ASN A 2 -21.87 -13.76 -32.65
N ARG A 3 -21.92 -14.32 -31.42
CA ARG A 3 -20.90 -15.04 -30.63
C ARG A 3 -20.18 -14.19 -29.58
N ARG A 4 -20.16 -14.50 -28.28
CA ARG A 4 -20.56 -15.69 -27.51
C ARG A 4 -20.66 -15.26 -26.03
N LEU A 5 -21.84 -15.35 -25.44
CA LEU A 5 -21.98 -15.51 -24.00
C LEU A 5 -21.60 -16.96 -23.69
N THR A 6 -20.39 -17.17 -23.18
CA THR A 6 -19.95 -18.49 -22.73
C THR A 6 -19.98 -18.51 -21.21
N VAL A 7 -21.08 -19.07 -20.71
CA VAL A 7 -21.22 -19.71 -19.41
C VAL A 7 -19.99 -20.59 -19.14
N LEU A 8 -19.34 -20.37 -18.00
CA LEU A 8 -18.40 -21.33 -17.41
C LEU A 8 -18.80 -21.55 -15.96
N THR A 9 -19.72 -22.50 -15.79
CA THR A 9 -19.83 -23.33 -14.60
C THR A 9 -18.51 -24.07 -14.40
N LEU A 10 -17.83 -23.88 -13.27
CA LEU A 10 -16.78 -24.79 -12.83
C LEU A 10 -16.99 -25.17 -11.37
N THR A 11 -17.31 -26.45 -11.26
CA THR A 11 -17.59 -27.30 -10.11
C THR A 11 -16.42 -27.41 -9.14
N ALA A 12 -16.80 -27.67 -7.89
CA ALA A 12 -15.94 -28.04 -6.77
C ALA A 12 -14.98 -29.23 -7.04
N ALA A 13 -13.90 -29.21 -6.25
CA ALA A 13 -13.05 -30.31 -5.81
C ALA A 13 -12.13 -30.99 -6.85
N ALA A 14 -10.80 -30.86 -6.65
CA ALA A 14 -9.91 -31.97 -6.35
C ALA A 14 -8.44 -31.50 -6.20
N MET A 15 -7.74 -32.18 -5.31
CA MET A 15 -6.35 -32.03 -4.87
C MET A 15 -5.31 -32.24 -5.99
N LEU A 16 -4.11 -31.64 -5.85
CA LEU A 16 -2.77 -32.10 -6.29
C LEU A 16 -1.75 -30.99 -5.88
N ALA A 17 -1.03 -31.06 -4.76
CA ALA A 17 0.13 -31.90 -4.45
C ALA A 17 1.46 -31.49 -5.15
N LEU A 18 2.51 -31.34 -4.31
CA LEU A 18 3.96 -31.45 -4.54
C LEU A 18 4.82 -30.19 -4.84
N SER A 19 5.32 -29.59 -3.76
CA SER A 19 6.76 -29.24 -3.63
C SER A 19 7.25 -29.51 -2.19
N ALA A 20 7.08 -30.75 -1.72
CA ALA A 20 7.83 -31.25 -0.57
C ALA A 20 9.22 -31.68 -1.04
N CYS A 21 10.22 -30.83 -0.81
CA CYS A 21 11.63 -31.20 -0.88
C CYS A 21 12.04 -31.81 0.47
N SER A 22 12.72 -32.96 0.41
CA SER A 22 13.19 -33.84 1.49
C SER A 22 13.73 -33.18 2.78
N GLY A 23 13.25 -33.64 3.94
CA GLY A 23 13.93 -33.48 5.24
C GLY A 23 13.15 -34.03 6.45
N ASP A 24 13.55 -35.21 6.93
CA ASP A 24 13.47 -35.78 8.30
C ASP A 24 12.14 -35.83 9.11
N PRO A 25 11.70 -37.01 9.62
CA PRO A 25 10.46 -37.15 10.39
C PRO A 25 10.59 -36.92 11.91
N ASN A 26 11.67 -36.32 12.45
CA ASN A 26 11.72 -35.99 13.87
C ASN A 26 12.63 -34.80 14.21
N GLY A 27 12.01 -33.64 14.46
CA GLY A 27 12.60 -32.62 15.31
C GLY A 27 12.82 -31.27 14.64
N GLY A 28 12.25 -30.25 15.27
CA GLY A 28 12.72 -28.87 15.16
C GLY A 28 12.03 -28.08 14.07
N ALA A 29 10.94 -27.41 14.46
CA ALA A 29 10.59 -26.12 13.90
C ALA A 29 11.86 -25.26 13.84
N SER A 30 12.46 -25.14 12.66
CA SER A 30 13.50 -24.16 12.40
C SER A 30 12.76 -22.89 12.01
N GLY A 31 12.18 -22.26 13.03
CA GLY A 31 11.83 -20.85 12.98
C GLY A 31 13.13 -20.07 13.01
N ASP A 32 13.51 -19.55 11.85
CA ASP A 32 14.57 -18.56 11.73
C ASP A 32 14.09 -17.51 10.72
N GLY A 33 13.85 -16.30 11.22
CA GLY A 33 13.39 -15.18 10.39
C GLY A 33 12.50 -14.14 11.08
N GLY A 34 12.80 -13.76 12.33
CA GLY A 34 12.20 -12.59 13.00
C GLY A 34 10.80 -12.83 13.59
N SER A 35 10.65 -12.58 14.89
CA SER A 35 9.38 -12.66 15.64
C SER A 35 8.40 -11.54 15.27
N SER A 36 7.98 -11.51 14.01
CA SER A 36 6.75 -10.84 13.61
C SER A 36 5.69 -11.94 13.60
N ASP A 37 4.84 -12.01 14.62
CA ASP A 37 3.67 -12.92 14.58
C ASP A 37 2.75 -12.61 13.38
N GLN A 38 2.90 -11.40 12.81
CA GLN A 38 2.17 -10.91 11.66
C GLN A 38 2.76 -11.41 10.34
N THR A 39 1.92 -12.06 9.55
CA THR A 39 2.23 -12.42 8.16
C THR A 39 2.32 -11.19 7.25
N VAL A 40 3.00 -11.31 6.11
CA VAL A 40 3.02 -10.23 5.08
C VAL A 40 1.60 -9.87 4.65
N ALA A 41 0.71 -10.85 4.48
CA ALA A 41 -0.68 -10.62 4.09
C ALA A 41 -1.49 -9.81 5.14
N GLU A 42 -1.31 -10.11 6.43
CA GLU A 42 -1.96 -9.33 7.50
C GLU A 42 -1.42 -7.91 7.58
N ALA A 43 -0.10 -7.76 7.43
CA ALA A 43 0.56 -6.45 7.38
C ALA A 43 0.04 -5.62 6.19
N CYS A 44 -0.02 -6.23 5.00
CA CYS A 44 -0.54 -5.62 3.79
C CYS A 44 -2.02 -5.25 3.90
N THR A 45 -2.82 -6.03 4.63
CA THR A 45 -4.24 -5.71 4.88
C THR A 45 -4.37 -4.43 5.71
N GLN A 46 -3.61 -4.32 6.80
CA GLN A 46 -3.62 -3.14 7.66
C GLN A 46 -3.21 -1.87 6.91
N VAL A 47 -2.20 -1.96 6.05
CA VAL A 47 -1.78 -0.83 5.21
C VAL A 47 -2.80 -0.53 4.12
N ASN A 48 -3.45 -1.55 3.52
CA ASN A 48 -4.51 -1.36 2.54
C ASN A 48 -5.74 -0.63 3.12
N ASP A 49 -6.08 -0.85 4.38
CA ASP A 49 -7.16 -0.12 5.05
C ASP A 49 -6.83 1.38 5.09
N VAL A 50 -5.60 1.74 5.48
CA VAL A 50 -5.10 3.13 5.45
C VAL A 50 -5.14 3.69 4.03
N MET A 51 -4.71 2.92 3.02
CA MET A 51 -4.73 3.36 1.62
C MET A 51 -6.15 3.52 1.07
N THR A 52 -7.10 2.73 1.56
CA THR A 52 -8.51 2.84 1.18
C THR A 52 -9.13 4.09 1.79
N GLU A 53 -8.89 4.35 3.08
CA GLU A 53 -9.29 5.60 3.73
C GLU A 53 -8.64 6.81 3.07
N ALA A 54 -7.35 6.71 2.72
CA ALA A 54 -6.63 7.72 1.99
C ALA A 54 -7.29 8.05 0.65
N THR A 55 -7.62 7.01 -0.12
CA THR A 55 -8.26 7.15 -1.43
C THR A 55 -9.67 7.73 -1.29
N ALA A 56 -10.41 7.38 -0.24
CA ALA A 56 -11.71 7.97 0.05
C ALA A 56 -11.59 9.45 0.43
N GLY A 57 -10.64 9.80 1.30
CA GLY A 57 -10.35 11.18 1.68
C GLY A 57 -9.93 12.03 0.49
N LEU A 58 -9.09 11.49 -0.41
CA LEU A 58 -8.67 12.18 -1.63
C LEU A 58 -9.83 12.45 -2.59
N GLN A 59 -10.80 11.55 -2.68
CA GLN A 59 -12.00 11.74 -3.51
C GLN A 59 -12.96 12.79 -2.97
N ASP A 60 -12.89 13.09 -1.68
CA ASP A 60 -13.73 14.11 -1.03
C ASP A 60 -13.12 15.52 -1.14
N ILE A 61 -11.84 15.64 -1.52
CA ILE A 61 -11.14 16.93 -1.68
C ILE A 61 -11.79 17.76 -2.78
N ASP A 62 -12.11 19.02 -2.47
CA ASP A 62 -12.44 20.01 -3.48
C ASP A 62 -11.17 20.42 -4.24
N PRO A 63 -11.11 20.27 -5.58
CA PRO A 63 -9.92 20.61 -6.36
C PRO A 63 -9.59 22.11 -6.36
N SER A 64 -10.49 22.95 -5.85
CA SER A 64 -10.30 24.39 -5.67
C SER A 64 -9.75 24.74 -4.28
N ASP A 65 -9.63 23.76 -3.39
CA ASP A 65 -9.15 23.92 -2.01
C ASP A 65 -7.81 23.20 -1.78
N PRO A 66 -6.68 23.82 -2.15
CA PRO A 66 -5.35 23.25 -1.92
C PRO A 66 -5.02 23.07 -0.44
N ALA A 67 -5.63 23.83 0.47
CA ALA A 67 -5.43 23.67 1.92
C ALA A 67 -6.17 22.41 2.44
N GLY A 68 -7.38 22.16 1.95
CA GLY A 68 -8.10 20.91 2.17
C GLY A 68 -7.31 19.71 1.63
N ALA A 69 -6.72 19.84 0.45
CA ALA A 69 -5.89 18.79 -0.14
C ALA A 69 -4.64 18.47 0.70
N ALA A 70 -3.92 19.50 1.16
CA ALA A 70 -2.77 19.33 2.04
C ALA A 70 -3.13 18.60 3.34
N SER A 71 -4.26 18.98 3.96
CA SER A 71 -4.75 18.39 5.21
C SER A 71 -5.09 16.90 5.05
N ALA A 72 -5.74 16.53 3.94
CA ALA A 72 -6.03 15.15 3.61
C ALA A 72 -4.75 14.33 3.38
N LEU A 73 -3.79 14.86 2.61
CA LEU A 73 -2.48 14.22 2.39
C LEU A 73 -1.69 14.04 3.70
N ARG A 74 -1.75 15.01 4.61
CA ARG A 74 -1.15 14.89 5.95
C ARG A 74 -1.80 13.80 6.79
N THR A 75 -3.12 13.71 6.76
CA THR A 75 -3.86 12.64 7.45
C THR A 75 -3.43 11.26 6.95
N ILE A 76 -3.17 11.12 5.64
CA ILE A 76 -2.68 9.87 5.04
C ILE A 76 -1.25 9.56 5.49
N SER A 77 -0.37 10.56 5.47
CA SER A 77 0.99 10.44 5.99
C SER A 77 0.99 10.01 7.47
N ASP A 78 0.12 10.58 8.29
CA ASP A 78 0.01 10.22 9.71
C ASP A 78 -0.50 8.77 9.87
N GLY A 79 -1.55 8.38 9.13
CA GLY A 79 -2.04 7.00 9.12
C GLY A 79 -1.00 5.99 8.65
N MET A 80 -0.15 6.37 7.68
CA MET A 80 1.02 5.59 7.25
C MET A 80 2.06 5.45 8.37
N GLY A 81 2.32 6.51 9.12
CA GLY A 81 3.22 6.47 10.28
C GLY A 81 2.68 5.59 11.41
N ASP A 82 1.37 5.65 11.67
CA ASP A 82 0.70 4.78 12.64
C ASP A 82 0.73 3.30 12.20
N ALA A 83 0.49 3.04 10.91
CA ALA A 83 0.64 1.72 10.34
C ALA A 83 2.10 1.23 10.46
N ALA A 84 3.09 2.09 10.22
CA ALA A 84 4.50 1.73 10.39
C ALA A 84 4.87 1.39 11.84
N ALA A 85 4.22 2.03 12.81
CA ALA A 85 4.42 1.73 14.22
C ALA A 85 3.68 0.44 14.67
N SER A 86 2.61 0.07 13.98
CA SER A 86 1.75 -1.09 14.29
C SER A 86 2.18 -2.36 13.55
N VAL A 87 2.67 -2.22 12.31
CA VAL A 87 3.16 -3.32 11.49
C VAL A 87 4.45 -3.88 12.09
N THR A 88 4.38 -5.14 12.53
CA THR A 88 5.55 -5.84 13.09
C THR A 88 6.38 -6.55 12.01
N ASN A 89 5.81 -6.77 10.83
CA ASN A 89 6.49 -7.43 9.72
C ASN A 89 7.55 -6.50 9.11
N ALA A 90 8.82 -6.91 9.15
CA ALA A 90 9.94 -6.09 8.69
C ALA A 90 9.87 -5.74 7.19
N GLU A 91 9.39 -6.65 6.33
CA GLU A 91 9.33 -6.41 4.88
C GLU A 91 8.32 -5.31 4.52
N VAL A 92 7.13 -5.33 5.16
CA VAL A 92 6.12 -4.28 4.97
C VAL A 92 6.52 -2.99 5.68
N SER A 93 7.07 -3.10 6.89
CA SER A 93 7.56 -1.96 7.67
C SER A 93 8.64 -1.16 6.94
N ASP A 94 9.48 -1.79 6.12
CA ASP A 94 10.58 -1.10 5.43
C ASP A 94 10.09 -0.13 4.34
N ILE A 95 8.89 -0.36 3.78
CA ILE A 95 8.34 0.41 2.66
C ILE A 95 7.46 1.57 3.14
N LEU A 96 6.88 1.47 4.34
CA LEU A 96 5.98 2.50 4.89
C LEU A 96 6.62 3.89 5.08
N PRO A 97 7.90 4.02 5.49
CA PRO A 97 8.57 5.32 5.58
C PRO A 97 8.66 6.06 4.24
N ASP A 98 8.87 5.33 3.13
CA ASP A 98 8.92 5.91 1.78
C ASP A 98 7.54 6.48 1.39
N LEU A 99 6.48 5.72 1.64
CA LEU A 99 5.10 6.16 1.40
C LEU A 99 4.73 7.36 2.27
N GLN A 100 5.02 7.31 3.57
CA GLN A 100 4.81 8.42 4.49
C GLN A 100 5.50 9.70 3.97
N THR A 101 6.77 9.58 3.59
CA THR A 101 7.56 10.70 3.07
C THR A 101 6.92 11.27 1.81
N ALA A 102 6.50 10.43 0.87
CA ALA A 102 5.87 10.83 -0.37
C ALA A 102 4.55 11.60 -0.13
N PHE A 103 3.70 11.11 0.78
CA PHE A 103 2.46 11.82 1.16
C PHE A 103 2.73 13.14 1.90
N SER A 104 3.72 13.19 2.80
CA SER A 104 4.08 14.43 3.48
C SER A 104 4.62 15.48 2.52
N SER A 105 5.44 15.08 1.55
CA SER A 105 5.99 15.97 0.50
C SER A 105 4.88 16.53 -0.39
N ALA A 106 3.91 15.70 -0.74
CA ALA A 106 2.72 16.14 -1.47
C ALA A 106 1.88 17.13 -0.64
N ALA A 107 1.72 16.89 0.67
CA ALA A 107 1.02 17.79 1.58
C ALA A 107 1.71 19.15 1.69
N ASP A 108 3.04 19.17 1.85
CA ASP A 108 3.84 20.39 1.92
C ASP A 108 3.76 21.19 0.61
N THR A 109 3.78 20.50 -0.54
CA THR A 109 3.61 21.14 -1.85
C THR A 109 2.23 21.81 -1.97
N MET A 110 1.17 21.13 -1.52
CA MET A 110 -0.19 21.66 -1.53
C MET A 110 -0.36 22.85 -0.57
N GLU A 111 0.26 22.80 0.61
CA GLU A 111 0.31 23.92 1.56
C GLU A 111 1.03 25.14 0.97
N ALA A 112 2.16 24.94 0.30
CA ALA A 112 2.89 26.00 -0.37
C ALA A 112 2.04 26.65 -1.48
N VAL A 113 1.35 25.83 -2.28
CA VAL A 113 0.41 26.32 -3.31
C VAL A 113 -0.74 27.10 -2.68
N ALA A 114 -1.31 26.64 -1.56
CA ALA A 114 -2.32 27.37 -0.80
C ALA A 114 -1.78 28.71 -0.25
N GLY A 115 -0.49 28.76 0.10
CA GLY A 115 0.25 29.95 0.49
C GLY A 115 0.56 30.92 -0.67
N GLY A 116 0.26 30.53 -1.91
CA GLY A 116 0.47 31.33 -3.12
C GLY A 116 1.71 30.97 -3.94
N GLU A 117 2.48 29.96 -3.53
CA GLU A 117 3.67 29.46 -4.25
C GLU A 117 3.27 28.56 -5.41
N THR A 118 2.55 29.10 -6.39
CA THR A 118 2.02 28.32 -7.54
C THR A 118 3.10 27.68 -8.41
N GLU A 119 4.35 28.13 -8.32
CA GLU A 119 5.51 27.48 -8.93
C GLU A 119 5.79 26.08 -8.38
N ARG A 120 5.46 25.82 -7.10
CA ARG A 120 5.56 24.50 -6.45
C ARG A 120 4.57 23.49 -7.02
N ALA A 121 3.51 23.94 -7.69
CA ALA A 121 2.57 23.04 -8.35
C ALA A 121 3.24 22.19 -9.45
N ALA A 122 4.37 22.64 -10.02
CA ALA A 122 5.14 21.83 -10.96
C ALA A 122 5.85 20.65 -10.28
N GLU A 123 6.33 20.84 -9.04
CA GLU A 123 6.99 19.81 -8.21
C GLU A 123 6.01 18.74 -7.73
N LEU A 124 4.70 19.04 -7.80
CA LEU A 124 3.65 18.06 -7.54
C LEU A 124 3.70 16.89 -8.52
N ASN A 125 4.08 17.11 -9.79
CA ASN A 125 4.19 16.01 -10.75
C ASN A 125 5.32 15.04 -10.36
N ASP A 126 6.45 15.56 -9.90
CA ASP A 126 7.56 14.72 -9.39
C ASP A 126 7.11 13.98 -8.12
N SER A 127 6.44 14.66 -7.19
CA SER A 127 5.88 14.03 -5.98
C SER A 127 4.86 12.93 -6.32
N ILE A 128 4.01 13.14 -7.32
CA ILE A 128 3.03 12.15 -7.80
C ILE A 128 3.75 10.95 -8.44
N SER A 129 4.86 11.16 -9.16
CA SER A 129 5.70 10.09 -9.67
C SER A 129 6.37 9.28 -8.56
N ASP A 130 6.82 9.93 -7.50
CA ASP A 130 7.41 9.26 -6.33
C ASP A 130 6.37 8.45 -5.55
N VAL A 131 5.17 9.00 -5.35
CA VAL A 131 4.03 8.27 -4.76
C VAL A 131 3.69 7.04 -5.62
N GLN A 132 3.59 7.18 -6.95
CA GLN A 132 3.30 6.05 -7.84
C GLN A 132 4.38 4.96 -7.80
N THR A 133 5.65 5.35 -7.70
CA THR A 133 6.77 4.41 -7.59
C THR A 133 6.71 3.65 -6.25
N SER A 134 6.42 4.36 -5.16
CA SER A 134 6.27 3.77 -3.83
C SER A 134 5.06 2.83 -3.77
N PHE A 135 3.96 3.21 -4.42
CA PHE A 135 2.76 2.37 -4.52
C PHE A 135 3.00 1.11 -5.37
N GLN A 136 3.79 1.21 -6.44
CA GLN A 136 4.18 0.04 -7.23
C GLN A 136 4.97 -0.97 -6.39
N ARG A 137 5.97 -0.51 -5.63
CA ARG A 137 6.72 -1.39 -4.71
C ARG A 137 5.81 -2.04 -3.67
N PHE A 138 4.88 -1.25 -3.10
CA PHE A 138 3.88 -1.79 -2.18
C PHE A 138 3.01 -2.87 -2.84
N THR A 139 2.55 -2.64 -4.07
CA THR A 139 1.72 -3.60 -4.82
C THR A 139 2.51 -4.84 -5.24
N GLU A 140 3.80 -4.70 -5.56
CA GLU A 140 4.68 -5.84 -5.84
C GLU A 140 4.86 -6.73 -4.61
N LEU A 141 4.90 -6.13 -3.41
CA LEU A 141 5.04 -6.87 -2.16
C LEU A 141 3.71 -7.46 -1.68
N CYS A 142 2.62 -6.71 -1.80
CA CYS A 142 1.30 -7.06 -1.27
C CYS A 142 0.35 -7.69 -2.29
N GLY A 143 0.71 -7.73 -3.57
CA GLY A 143 -0.12 -8.23 -4.68
C GLY A 143 0.31 -9.59 -5.24
N THR A 144 1.34 -10.23 -4.69
CA THR A 144 1.77 -11.59 -5.07
C THR A 144 0.95 -12.69 -4.40
N GLU A 145 -0.38 -12.66 -4.58
CA GLU A 145 -1.30 -13.77 -4.25
C GLU A 145 -1.70 -14.59 -5.49
#